data_AF-A0A536V9J1-F1
#
_entry.id   AF-A0A536V9J1-F1
#
_cell.length_a   1.000
_cell.length_b   1.000
_cell.length_c   1.000
_cell.angle_alpha   90.00
_cell.angle_beta   90.00
_cell.angle_gamma   90.00
#
_symmetry.space_group_name_H-M   'P 1'
#
loop_
_entity.id
_entity.type
_entity.pdbx_description
1 polymer ?
#
loop_
_entity_poly.entity_id
_entity_poly.type
_entity_poly.pdbx_seq_one_letter_code
_entity_poly.pdbx_strand_id
1 'polypeptide(L)'
;MPEQLTKHPDVTLQVLRSGGAKCGVGEAQEILTRCPAERFCKLPGGEVCVYGLPDAPRMTQITAADWQALAAATVPASAASVAAAVSAASAPQPPPAAWPLGAASGAALLLVGVAIGRLWRRRR
;
A
#
# COMPACT_ATOMS: atom_id res chain seq x y z
N MET A 1 -10.29 -18.22 -0.75
CA MET A 1 -11.21 -18.13 -1.89
C MET A 1 -10.37 -18.21 -3.16
N PRO A 2 -10.68 -18.98 -4.19
CA PRO A 2 -9.94 -18.80 -5.45
C PRO A 2 -10.54 -17.62 -6.21
N GLU A 3 -9.86 -16.47 -6.22
CA GLU A 3 -10.22 -15.33 -7.08
C GLU A 3 -9.12 -15.17 -8.13
N GLN A 4 -9.51 -15.11 -9.39
CA GLN A 4 -8.60 -14.94 -10.52
C GLN A 4 -8.86 -13.58 -11.18
N LEU A 5 -7.81 -12.79 -11.37
CA LEU A 5 -7.87 -11.57 -12.17
C LEU A 5 -7.32 -11.84 -13.58
N THR A 6 -8.02 -11.38 -14.60
CA THR A 6 -7.62 -11.54 -16.00
C THR A 6 -8.02 -10.33 -16.83
N LYS A 7 -7.30 -10.12 -17.94
CA LYS A 7 -7.69 -9.11 -18.94
C LYS A 7 -8.93 -9.52 -19.75
N HIS A 8 -9.22 -10.83 -19.82
CA HIS A 8 -10.28 -11.39 -20.66
C HIS A 8 -11.20 -12.31 -19.85
N PRO A 9 -11.98 -11.76 -18.88
CA PRO A 9 -12.81 -12.57 -17.99
C PRO A 9 -13.80 -13.45 -18.75
N ASP A 10 -14.45 -12.93 -19.80
CA ASP A 10 -15.46 -13.68 -20.55
C ASP A 10 -14.86 -14.87 -21.32
N VAL A 11 -13.66 -14.70 -21.88
CA VAL A 11 -12.91 -15.77 -22.53
C VAL A 11 -12.47 -16.81 -21.51
N THR A 12 -11.97 -16.39 -20.34
CA THR A 12 -11.63 -17.32 -19.26
C THR A 12 -12.85 -18.13 -18.81
N LEU A 13 -14.00 -17.49 -18.61
CA LEU A 13 -15.26 -18.18 -18.29
C LEU A 13 -15.68 -19.17 -19.40
N GLN A 14 -15.43 -18.85 -20.68
CA GLN A 14 -15.70 -19.75 -21.79
C GLN A 14 -14.77 -20.97 -21.78
N VAL A 15 -13.47 -20.77 -21.55
CA VAL A 15 -12.50 -21.87 -21.41
C VAL A 15 -12.87 -22.79 -20.26
N LEU A 16 -13.19 -22.22 -19.09
CA LEU A 16 -13.65 -22.99 -17.94
C LEU A 16 -14.91 -23.79 -18.26
N ARG A 17 -15.90 -23.19 -18.94
CA ARG A 17 -17.09 -23.90 -19.42
C ARG A 17 -16.76 -25.05 -20.36
N SER A 18 -15.83 -24.87 -21.29
CA SER A 18 -15.38 -25.94 -22.19
C SER A 18 -14.70 -27.10 -21.45
N GLY A 19 -14.11 -26.81 -20.28
CA GLY A 19 -13.55 -27.81 -19.37
C GLY A 19 -14.56 -28.43 -18.40
N GLY A 20 -15.87 -28.19 -18.58
CA GLY A 20 -16.93 -28.76 -17.75
C GLY A 20 -17.29 -27.94 -16.51
N ALA A 21 -16.73 -26.75 -16.33
CA ALA A 21 -17.16 -25.84 -15.28
C ALA A 21 -18.55 -25.27 -15.57
N LYS A 22 -19.36 -25.08 -14.54
CA LYS A 22 -20.63 -24.38 -14.62
C LYS A 22 -20.42 -22.93 -14.20
N CYS A 23 -20.32 -22.04 -15.18
CA CYS A 23 -20.00 -20.63 -14.96
C CYS A 23 -21.16 -19.72 -15.35
N GLY A 24 -21.47 -18.72 -14.51
CA GLY A 24 -22.43 -17.67 -14.86
C GLY A 24 -23.90 -18.12 -14.91
N VAL A 25 -24.22 -19.31 -14.38
CA VAL A 25 -25.57 -19.90 -14.42
C VAL A 25 -26.27 -19.91 -13.06
N GLY A 26 -25.70 -19.23 -12.07
CA GLY A 26 -26.30 -19.14 -10.72
C GLY A 26 -26.23 -20.43 -9.91
N GLU A 27 -25.20 -21.25 -10.10
CA GLU A 27 -24.94 -22.40 -9.23
C GLU A 27 -24.78 -21.97 -7.76
N ALA A 28 -25.07 -22.90 -6.84
CA ALA A 28 -24.87 -22.67 -5.42
C ALA A 28 -23.39 -22.38 -5.11
N GLN A 29 -23.17 -21.29 -4.36
CA GLN A 29 -21.85 -20.87 -3.92
C GLN A 29 -21.66 -21.33 -2.47
N GLU A 30 -20.79 -22.29 -2.24
CA GLU A 30 -20.51 -22.85 -0.90
C GLU A 30 -19.34 -22.14 -0.22
N ILE A 31 -18.34 -21.72 -1.00
CA ILE A 31 -17.09 -21.13 -0.50
C ILE A 31 -17.01 -19.66 -0.90
N LEU A 32 -17.41 -19.33 -2.14
CA LEU A 32 -17.24 -18.00 -2.72
C LEU A 32 -18.49 -17.14 -2.60
N THR A 33 -19.19 -17.10 -1.46
CA THR A 33 -20.52 -16.46 -1.30
C THR A 33 -20.62 -14.97 -1.66
N ARG A 34 -19.49 -14.27 -1.83
CA ARG A 34 -19.43 -12.87 -2.27
C ARG A 34 -19.16 -12.72 -3.77
N CYS A 35 -19.06 -13.83 -4.49
CA CYS A 35 -18.83 -13.84 -5.92
C CYS A 35 -20.08 -13.38 -6.66
N PRO A 36 -19.96 -12.41 -7.59
CA PRO A 36 -21.03 -12.10 -8.51
C PRO A 36 -21.40 -13.37 -9.30
N ALA A 37 -22.69 -13.67 -9.42
CA ALA A 37 -23.16 -14.92 -10.01
C ALA A 37 -22.66 -15.11 -11.45
N GLU A 38 -22.56 -14.03 -12.21
CA GLU A 38 -22.06 -13.97 -13.58
C GLU A 38 -20.55 -14.22 -13.71
N ARG A 39 -19.79 -14.06 -12.61
CA ARG A 39 -18.34 -14.28 -12.53
C ARG A 39 -17.95 -15.56 -11.79
N PHE A 40 -18.94 -16.22 -11.18
CA PHE A 40 -18.76 -17.46 -10.45
C PHE A 40 -18.71 -18.67 -11.38
N CYS A 41 -17.80 -19.60 -11.07
CA CYS A 41 -17.72 -20.92 -11.68
C CYS A 41 -17.67 -22.01 -10.60
N LYS A 42 -18.57 -23.00 -10.73
CA LYS A 42 -18.49 -24.28 -10.01
C LYS A 42 -17.74 -25.29 -10.89
N LEU A 43 -16.62 -25.80 -10.40
CA LEU A 43 -15.82 -26.84 -11.03
C LEU A 43 -15.96 -28.16 -10.27
N PRO A 44 -15.64 -29.31 -10.89
CA PRO A 44 -15.59 -30.59 -10.17
C PRO A 44 -14.68 -30.56 -8.93
N GLY A 45 -13.60 -29.78 -8.97
CA GLY A 45 -12.61 -29.66 -7.90
C GLY A 45 -12.80 -28.46 -6.95
N GLY A 46 -13.84 -27.63 -7.12
CA GLY A 46 -14.03 -26.48 -6.26
C GLY A 46 -14.72 -25.29 -6.94
N GLU A 47 -14.46 -24.10 -6.42
CA GLU A 47 -15.09 -22.85 -6.86
C GLU A 47 -14.03 -21.82 -7.25
N VAL A 48 -14.31 -21.01 -8.27
CA VAL A 48 -13.45 -19.87 -8.65
C VAL A 48 -14.30 -18.67 -9.07
N CYS A 49 -13.86 -17.47 -8.68
CA CYS A 49 -14.35 -16.20 -9.22
C CYS A 49 -13.40 -15.69 -10.28
N VAL A 50 -13.93 -15.33 -11.44
CA VAL A 50 -13.14 -14.74 -12.53
C VAL A 50 -13.48 -13.27 -12.67
N TYR A 51 -12.52 -12.40 -12.36
CA TYR A 51 -12.67 -10.94 -12.44
C TYR A 51 -11.90 -10.36 -13.62
N GLY A 52 -12.46 -9.29 -14.20
CA GLY A 52 -11.76 -8.40 -15.12
C GLY A 52 -11.00 -7.31 -14.37
N LEU A 53 -10.07 -6.64 -15.04
CA LEU A 53 -9.38 -5.44 -14.49
C LEU A 53 -10.35 -4.39 -13.92
N PRO A 54 -11.50 -4.06 -14.56
CA PRO A 54 -12.46 -3.10 -13.99
C PRO A 54 -13.11 -3.57 -12.69
N ASP A 55 -13.18 -4.88 -12.48
CA ASP A 55 -13.78 -5.50 -11.29
C ASP A 55 -12.75 -5.78 -10.18
N ALA A 56 -11.46 -5.52 -10.41
CA ALA A 56 -10.40 -5.77 -9.43
C ALA A 56 -10.69 -5.18 -8.03
N PRO A 57 -11.30 -3.98 -7.86
CA PRO A 57 -11.65 -3.45 -6.54
C PRO A 57 -12.71 -4.27 -5.78
N ARG A 58 -13.46 -5.14 -6.47
CA ARG A 58 -14.48 -6.01 -5.86
C ARG A 58 -13.89 -7.32 -5.33
N MET A 59 -12.63 -7.61 -5.67
CA MET A 59 -11.91 -8.77 -5.13
C MET A 59 -11.75 -8.63 -3.62
N THR A 60 -11.82 -9.75 -2.92
CA THR A 60 -11.78 -9.76 -1.46
C THR A 60 -10.43 -10.22 -0.91
N GLN A 61 -9.58 -10.80 -1.75
CA GLN A 61 -8.30 -11.35 -1.31
C GLN A 61 -7.08 -10.58 -1.79
N ILE A 62 -7.21 -9.78 -2.86
CA ILE A 62 -6.15 -8.83 -3.21
C ILE A 62 -6.49 -7.50 -2.55
N THR A 63 -5.69 -7.14 -1.55
CA THR A 63 -5.87 -5.92 -0.76
C THR A 63 -5.30 -4.71 -1.48
N ALA A 64 -5.66 -3.50 -1.01
CA ALA A 64 -5.05 -2.26 -1.49
C ALA A 64 -3.51 -2.24 -1.33
N ALA A 65 -2.99 -2.88 -0.28
CA ALA A 65 -1.56 -2.99 -0.04
C ALA A 65 -0.86 -3.88 -1.09
N ASP A 66 -1.50 -4.98 -1.49
CA ASP A 66 -1.00 -5.85 -2.55
C ASP A 66 -0.93 -5.10 -3.89
N TRP A 67 -1.96 -4.30 -4.20
CA TRP A 67 -1.97 -3.44 -5.38
C TRP A 67 -0.85 -2.40 -5.37
N GLN A 68 -0.60 -1.76 -4.22
CA GLN A 68 0.49 -0.80 -4.06
C GLN A 68 1.85 -1.46 -4.22
N ALA A 69 2.05 -2.65 -3.66
CA ALA A 69 3.27 -3.42 -3.81
C ALA A 69 3.53 -3.79 -5.27
N LEU A 70 2.50 -4.25 -5.99
CA LEU A 70 2.59 -4.55 -7.42
C LEU A 70 2.90 -3.31 -8.25
N ALA A 71 2.25 -2.18 -7.95
CA ALA A 71 2.52 -0.91 -8.63
C ALA A 71 3.98 -0.51 -8.44
N ALA A 72 4.48 -0.52 -7.20
CA ALA A 72 5.88 -0.20 -6.90
C ALA A 72 6.88 -1.12 -7.63
N ALA A 73 6.56 -2.41 -7.77
CA ALA A 73 7.39 -3.38 -8.48
C ALA A 73 7.37 -3.22 -10.01
N THR A 74 6.35 -2.56 -10.57
CA THR A 74 6.14 -2.43 -12.02
C THR A 74 6.44 -1.04 -12.56
N VAL A 75 6.72 -0.05 -11.69
CA VAL A 75 7.24 1.26 -12.13
C VAL A 75 8.60 1.05 -12.80
N PRO A 76 8.77 1.45 -14.07
CA PRO A 76 10.08 1.41 -14.72
C PRO A 76 11.09 2.23 -13.92
N ALA A 77 12.31 1.73 -13.75
CA ALA A 77 13.36 2.43 -13.00
C ALA A 77 13.60 3.87 -13.53
N SER A 78 13.32 4.12 -14.81
CA SER A 78 13.38 5.45 -15.44
C SER A 78 12.24 6.39 -15.05
N ALA A 79 11.08 5.89 -14.62
CA ALA A 79 9.99 6.70 -14.10
C ALA A 79 10.17 7.00 -12.61
N ALA A 80 10.77 6.06 -11.86
CA ALA A 80 11.11 6.26 -10.44
C ALA A 80 12.13 7.39 -10.24
N SER A 81 13.10 7.54 -11.16
CA SER A 81 14.10 8.61 -11.11
C SER A 81 13.51 10.00 -11.41
N VAL A 82 12.50 10.09 -12.29
CA VAL A 82 11.79 11.36 -12.56
C VAL A 82 10.90 11.75 -11.38
N ALA A 83 10.15 10.81 -10.79
CA ALA A 83 9.34 11.10 -9.61
C ALA A 83 10.21 11.52 -8.39
N ALA A 84 11.37 10.90 -8.21
CA ALA A 84 12.35 11.29 -7.20
C ALA A 84 12.96 12.68 -7.48
N ALA A 85 13.27 12.99 -8.74
CA ALA A 85 13.80 14.30 -9.14
C ALA A 85 12.78 15.43 -8.94
N VAL A 86 11.50 15.19 -9.24
CA VAL A 86 10.42 16.17 -9.01
C VAL A 86 10.14 16.37 -7.52
N SER A 87 10.27 15.31 -6.71
CA SER A 87 10.13 15.38 -5.24
C SER A 87 11.32 16.09 -4.56
N ALA A 88 12.54 15.93 -5.10
CA ALA A 88 13.72 16.65 -4.65
C ALA A 88 13.68 18.15 -5.02
N ALA A 89 13.06 18.50 -6.16
CA ALA A 89 12.92 19.88 -6.61
C ALA A 89 11.84 20.68 -5.84
N SER A 90 10.95 20.00 -5.12
CA SER A 90 9.89 20.62 -4.31
C SER A 90 10.17 20.61 -2.81
N ALA A 91 11.32 20.07 -2.38
CA ALA A 91 11.80 20.25 -1.02
C ALA A 91 12.13 21.74 -0.79
N PRO A 92 11.61 22.37 0.28
CA PRO A 92 11.96 23.74 0.60
C PRO A 92 13.46 23.82 0.86
N GLN A 93 14.18 24.60 0.05
CA GLN A 93 15.60 24.82 0.26
C GLN A 93 15.80 25.42 1.65
N PRO A 94 16.70 24.88 2.49
CA PRO A 94 17.05 25.54 3.73
C PRO A 94 17.58 26.95 3.38
N PRO A 95 17.16 28.00 4.08
CA PRO A 95 17.66 29.35 3.83
C PRO A 95 19.20 29.32 3.88
N PRO A 96 19.90 30.04 2.98
CA PRO A 96 21.35 30.10 3.01
C PRO A 96 21.76 30.54 4.41
N ALA A 97 22.65 29.77 5.02
CA ALA A 97 23.09 29.93 6.40
C ALA A 97 23.53 31.38 6.66
N ALA A 98 22.63 32.20 7.20
CA ALA A 98 23.01 33.39 7.93
C ALA A 98 23.61 32.89 9.23
N TRP A 99 24.93 32.87 9.32
CA TRP A 99 25.64 32.60 10.56
C TRP A 99 25.14 33.60 11.62
N PRO A 100 24.45 33.16 12.69
CA PRO A 100 24.30 34.03 13.84
C PRO A 100 25.55 33.80 14.70
N LEU A 101 26.36 34.83 14.79
CA LEU A 101 27.16 35.12 15.98
C LEU A 101 26.25 34.95 17.22
N GLY A 102 26.23 33.76 17.81
CA GLY A 102 25.26 33.44 18.87
C GLY A 102 25.50 32.14 19.63
N ALA A 103 26.65 31.50 19.47
CA ALA A 103 26.98 30.25 20.16
C ALA A 103 27.56 30.44 21.58
N ALA A 104 27.30 31.57 22.25
CA ALA A 104 27.83 31.84 23.60
C ALA A 104 26.79 31.75 24.73
N SER A 105 25.48 31.70 24.43
CA SER A 105 24.45 31.90 25.47
C SER A 105 23.96 30.62 26.18
N GLY A 106 24.17 29.45 25.58
CA GLY A 106 23.62 28.19 26.12
C GLY A 106 24.39 27.60 27.31
N ALA A 107 25.72 27.74 27.32
CA ALA A 107 26.57 27.13 28.35
C ALA A 107 26.47 27.85 29.71
N ALA A 108 26.26 29.18 29.71
CA ALA A 108 26.19 29.97 30.94
C ALA A 108 24.93 29.64 31.77
N LEU A 109 23.78 29.44 31.11
CA LEU A 109 22.51 29.14 31.80
C LEU A 109 22.50 27.74 32.43
N LEU A 110 23.14 26.76 31.78
CA LEU A 110 23.28 25.40 32.32
C LEU A 110 24.17 25.35 33.57
N LEU A 111 25.26 26.13 33.61
CA LEU A 111 26.15 26.16 34.77
C LEU A 111 25.51 26.84 35.99
N VAL A 112 24.72 27.90 35.79
CA VAL A 112 23.97 28.58 36.86
C VAL A 112 22.89 27.65 37.44
N GLY A 113 22.15 26.93 36.60
CA GLY A 113 21.14 25.96 37.06
C GLY A 113 21.73 24.82 37.90
N VAL A 114 22.89 24.29 37.51
CA VAL A 114 23.57 23.20 38.26
C VAL A 114 24.12 23.70 39.60
N ALA A 115 24.63 24.94 39.67
CA ALA A 115 25.13 25.53 40.91
C ALA A 115 24.00 25.76 41.93
N ILE A 116 22.86 26.30 41.48
CA ILE A 116 21.68 26.53 42.34
C ILE A 116 21.10 25.20 42.84
N GLY A 117 20.99 24.20 41.96
CA GLY A 117 20.50 22.87 42.34
C GLY A 117 21.38 22.17 43.38
N ARG A 118 22.71 22.28 43.28
CA ARG A 118 23.63 21.74 44.28
C ARG A 118 23.56 22.46 45.63
N LEU A 119 23.31 23.77 45.63
CA LEU A 119 23.20 24.55 46.88
C LEU A 119 21.92 24.21 47.65
N TRP A 120 20.82 23.98 46.95
CA TRP A 120 19.55 23.58 47.56
C TRP A 120 19.59 22.17 48.14
N ARG A 121 20.32 21.25 47.48
CA ARG A 121 20.48 19.87 47.98
C ARG A 121 21.34 19.76 49.23
N ARG A 122 22.18 20.76 49.53
CA ARG A 122 23.02 20.81 50.73
C ARG A 122 22.30 21.39 51.96
N ARG A 123 21.13 22.01 51.78
CA ARG A 123 20.32 22.65 52.83
C ARG A 123 19.10 21.81 53.28
N ARG A 124 18.84 20.67 52.64
CA ARG A 124 17.95 19.61 53.16
C ARG A 124 18.80 18.54 53.85
#